data_AF-A0A1Q8VKQ6-F1
#
_entry.id   AF-A0A1Q8VKQ6-F1
#
_cell.length_a   1.000
_cell.length_b   1.000
_cell.length_c   1.000
_cell.angle_alpha   90.00
_cell.angle_beta   90.00
_cell.angle_gamma   90.00
#
_symmetry.space_group_name_H-M   'P 1'
#
loop_
_entity.id
_entity.type
_entity.pdbx_description
1 polymer ?
#
loop_
_entity_poly.entity_id
_entity_poly.type
_entity_poly.pdbx_seq_one_letter_code
_entity_poly.pdbx_strand_id
1 'polypeptide(L)'
;MVDLGLLSVGDHLTERLDGMAALLERMSRFELPEQGPVADTMDDLRAMHSLWLQMTDGYSAYLHNEYTAHFVRINERWGITGFDPRDALFLDQVSMADADTGLAEHQLDDLDALLPLAPAFDVNTLIQQELLWRVGGREQLANQDLADGNFFRLLTEVNLAYAGYWSNPFEHFESQCPQVNALQDVKRKFAELLRGRFTSDETVEIELFSEDVDYLCDLLPDEVSAHGYVYSVFGQPCPDGTLMINNFYPGHMSFMHRFTRHLELTEELRRRVRAFYHRKGEIPVEIYETMGFNANIYRTDHRERLLFDISRDRSDIDWFTDQILLSSCRLVPRGTGIGLDDGNELVRVPVLASSLIRVLYPGQVAFFAALFDNISFISGLAGLFLDGDGADGIVACPRIRFRSLVLERRQWLLRESATREFRIALGCWDAPLAVAAWLHAHRLPPRFYLRVRRTAFAGRVHNVAQEFQKPQFFDVDDLWLVQLAHSEVADATEMLVSEELPHAYEPEFVTEVMTLVPDEGD
;
A
#
# COMPACT_ATOMS: atom_id res chain seq x y z
N MET A 1 -25.38 -8.06 -27.84
CA MET A 1 -24.78 -9.38 -27.54
C MET A 1 -23.36 -9.25 -26.99
N VAL A 2 -22.54 -8.30 -27.45
CA VAL A 2 -21.30 -7.89 -26.77
C VAL A 2 -21.60 -7.08 -25.49
N ASP A 3 -22.62 -6.21 -25.52
CA ASP A 3 -23.02 -5.37 -24.37
C ASP A 3 -23.65 -6.11 -23.17
N LEU A 4 -23.91 -7.42 -23.28
CA LEU A 4 -24.53 -8.23 -22.22
C LEU A 4 -23.54 -9.17 -21.53
N GLY A 5 -22.23 -9.10 -21.84
CA GLY A 5 -21.21 -9.98 -21.25
C GLY A 5 -21.32 -11.45 -21.66
N LEU A 6 -22.10 -11.77 -22.71
CA LEU A 6 -22.36 -13.13 -23.20
C LEU A 6 -21.29 -13.65 -24.17
N LEU A 7 -20.38 -12.77 -24.62
CA LEU A 7 -19.20 -13.12 -25.39
C LEU A 7 -17.98 -12.75 -24.56
N SER A 8 -17.18 -13.73 -24.14
CA SER A 8 -15.84 -13.47 -23.64
C SER A 8 -14.86 -13.48 -24.81
N VAL A 9 -13.97 -12.50 -24.84
CA VAL A 9 -12.72 -12.65 -25.59
C VAL A 9 -11.87 -13.57 -24.71
N GLY A 10 -11.65 -14.80 -25.16
CA GLY A 10 -10.98 -15.84 -24.36
C GLY A 10 -9.48 -15.58 -24.09
N ASP A 11 -8.93 -14.47 -24.60
CA ASP A 11 -7.53 -14.09 -24.40
C ASP A 11 -7.45 -12.73 -23.70
N HIS A 12 -6.85 -12.73 -22.52
CA HIS A 12 -6.44 -11.52 -21.82
C HIS A 12 -4.94 -11.32 -22.04
N LEU A 13 -4.56 -10.22 -22.70
CA LEU A 13 -3.16 -9.87 -23.01
C LEU A 13 -2.51 -9.05 -21.89
N THR A 14 -3.22 -8.86 -20.78
CA THR A 14 -2.91 -7.95 -19.67
C THR A 14 -1.75 -8.42 -18.81
N GLU A 15 -1.38 -9.70 -18.88
CA GLU A 15 -0.29 -10.30 -18.10
C GLU A 15 1.05 -10.43 -18.87
N ARG A 16 1.13 -9.91 -20.09
CA ARG A 16 2.36 -9.92 -20.90
C ARG A 16 3.17 -8.64 -20.68
N LEU A 17 4.48 -8.79 -20.42
CA LEU A 17 5.40 -7.65 -20.26
C LEU A 17 5.38 -6.71 -21.48
N ASP A 18 5.35 -7.29 -22.68
CA ASP A 18 5.11 -6.56 -23.94
C ASP A 18 3.71 -6.92 -24.47
N GLY A 19 2.69 -6.27 -23.89
CA GLY A 19 1.30 -6.45 -24.30
C GLY A 19 1.02 -6.06 -25.75
N MET A 20 1.80 -5.13 -26.32
CA MET A 20 1.66 -4.69 -27.71
C MET A 20 2.16 -5.75 -28.68
N ALA A 21 3.35 -6.33 -28.44
CA ALA A 21 3.83 -7.46 -29.24
C ALA A 21 2.89 -8.67 -29.13
N ALA A 22 2.38 -8.96 -27.94
CA ALA A 22 1.42 -10.05 -27.73
C ALA A 22 0.12 -9.83 -28.53
N LEU A 23 -0.38 -8.59 -28.57
CA LEU A 23 -1.53 -8.21 -29.40
C LEU A 23 -1.24 -8.41 -30.89
N LEU A 24 -0.10 -7.90 -31.38
CA LEU A 24 0.30 -8.03 -32.77
C LEU A 24 0.48 -9.50 -33.19
N GLU A 25 1.12 -10.31 -32.35
CA GLU A 25 1.27 -11.75 -32.57
C GLU A 25 -0.09 -12.43 -32.64
N ARG A 26 -1.00 -12.11 -31.72
CA ARG A 26 -2.33 -12.71 -31.69
C ARG A 26 -3.14 -12.34 -32.93
N MET A 27 -3.12 -11.06 -33.32
CA MET A 27 -3.83 -10.57 -34.50
C MET A 27 -3.28 -11.19 -35.79
N SER A 28 -2.00 -11.56 -35.85
CA SER A 28 -1.39 -12.24 -37.00
C SER A 28 -1.96 -13.63 -37.29
N ARG A 29 -2.66 -14.25 -36.32
CA ARG A 29 -3.27 -15.58 -36.48
C ARG A 29 -4.60 -15.54 -37.24
N PHE A 30 -5.15 -14.36 -37.46
CA PHE A 30 -6.39 -14.17 -38.21
C PHE A 30 -6.07 -13.74 -39.64
N GLU A 31 -6.93 -14.14 -40.59
CA GLU A 31 -6.91 -13.57 -41.93
C GLU A 31 -7.41 -12.13 -41.85
N LEU A 32 -6.47 -11.18 -41.93
CA LEU A 32 -6.76 -9.76 -41.87
C LEU A 32 -7.04 -9.21 -43.27
N PRO A 33 -8.00 -8.28 -43.43
CA PRO A 33 -8.23 -7.61 -44.71
C PRO A 33 -7.01 -6.78 -45.11
N GLU A 34 -6.70 -6.73 -46.40
CA GLU A 34 -5.56 -5.96 -46.93
C GLU A 34 -5.77 -4.43 -46.84
N GLN A 35 -7.02 -3.98 -46.71
CA GLN A 35 -7.39 -2.57 -46.67
C GLN A 35 -8.57 -2.32 -45.71
N GLY A 36 -8.71 -1.07 -45.28
CA GLY A 36 -9.82 -0.59 -44.47
C GLY A 36 -9.48 -0.49 -42.98
N PRO A 37 -10.49 -0.22 -42.12
CA PRO A 37 -10.24 0.21 -40.75
C PRO A 37 -9.40 -0.75 -39.89
N VAL A 38 -9.52 -2.06 -40.14
CA VAL A 38 -8.74 -3.08 -39.45
C VAL A 38 -7.28 -3.06 -39.89
N ALA A 39 -7.02 -2.96 -41.20
CA ALA A 39 -5.66 -2.87 -41.75
C ALA A 39 -4.94 -1.61 -41.25
N ASP A 40 -5.61 -0.46 -41.31
CA ASP A 40 -5.07 0.82 -40.84
C ASP A 40 -4.75 0.78 -39.33
N THR A 41 -5.58 0.09 -38.54
CA THR A 41 -5.33 -0.11 -37.10
C THR A 41 -4.11 -0.98 -36.86
N MET A 42 -3.92 -2.04 -37.64
CA MET A 42 -2.73 -2.88 -37.54
C MET A 42 -1.45 -2.12 -37.87
N ASP A 43 -1.49 -1.23 -38.86
CA ASP A 43 -0.34 -0.41 -39.21
C ASP A 43 -0.02 0.62 -38.12
N ASP A 44 -1.05 1.25 -37.53
CA ASP A 44 -0.86 2.14 -36.38
C ASP A 44 -0.29 1.39 -35.16
N LEU A 45 -0.78 0.18 -34.85
CA LEU A 45 -0.26 -0.64 -33.74
C LEU A 45 1.22 -1.05 -33.96
N ARG A 46 1.60 -1.43 -35.19
CA ARG A 46 3.00 -1.75 -35.52
C ARG A 46 3.91 -0.52 -35.40
N ALA A 47 3.44 0.63 -35.85
CA ALA A 47 4.16 1.88 -35.72
C ALA A 47 4.34 2.27 -34.24
N MET A 48 3.28 2.15 -33.44
CA MET A 48 3.35 2.34 -31.98
C MET A 48 4.37 1.41 -31.33
N HIS A 49 4.37 0.12 -31.66
CA HIS A 49 5.35 -0.84 -31.13
C HIS A 49 6.78 -0.45 -31.49
N SER A 50 7.03 -0.05 -32.75
CA SER A 50 8.34 0.41 -33.20
C SER A 50 8.79 1.69 -32.48
N LEU A 51 7.89 2.65 -32.25
CA LEU A 51 8.18 3.87 -31.52
C LEU A 51 8.48 3.57 -30.04
N TRP A 52 7.74 2.64 -29.43
CA TRP A 52 8.00 2.19 -28.06
C TRP A 52 9.39 1.58 -27.90
N LEU A 53 9.79 0.67 -28.80
CA LEU A 53 11.14 0.09 -28.81
C LEU A 53 12.25 1.15 -28.99
N GLN A 54 12.01 2.20 -29.76
CA GLN A 54 12.96 3.31 -29.86
C GLN A 54 13.03 4.12 -28.55
N MET A 55 11.89 4.31 -27.88
CA MET A 55 11.85 5.01 -26.59
C MET A 55 12.48 4.23 -25.45
N THR A 56 12.55 2.90 -25.52
CA THR A 56 13.29 2.09 -24.52
C THR A 56 14.80 2.28 -24.60
N ASP A 57 15.34 2.59 -25.79
CA ASP A 57 16.76 2.95 -25.95
C ASP A 57 17.06 4.39 -25.51
N GLY A 58 16.06 5.27 -25.56
CA GLY A 58 16.16 6.64 -25.11
C GLY A 58 14.87 7.42 -25.28
N TYR A 59 14.34 7.95 -24.17
CA TYR A 59 13.11 8.74 -24.21
C TYR A 59 13.28 10.01 -25.05
N SER A 60 12.27 10.30 -25.89
CA SER A 60 12.18 11.51 -26.69
C SER A 60 10.75 12.02 -26.71
N ALA A 61 10.57 13.30 -26.40
CA ALA A 61 9.26 13.95 -26.48
C ALA A 61 8.67 13.89 -27.90
N TYR A 62 9.51 13.87 -28.94
CA TYR A 62 9.06 13.69 -30.32
C TYR A 62 8.47 12.30 -30.54
N LEU A 63 9.18 11.23 -30.15
CA LEU A 63 8.71 9.85 -30.29
C LEU A 63 7.42 9.60 -29.49
N HIS A 64 7.32 10.17 -28.28
CA HIS A 64 6.11 10.11 -27.48
C HIS A 64 4.94 10.77 -28.21
N ASN A 65 5.10 11.99 -28.74
CA ASN A 65 4.03 12.67 -29.47
C ASN A 65 3.56 11.89 -30.71
N GLU A 66 4.49 11.29 -31.47
CA GLU A 66 4.15 10.42 -32.60
C GLU A 66 3.36 9.18 -32.13
N TYR A 67 3.82 8.50 -31.07
CA TYR A 67 3.13 7.35 -30.49
C TYR A 67 1.70 7.71 -30.09
N THR A 68 1.53 8.83 -29.39
CA THR A 68 0.23 9.33 -28.96
C THR A 68 -0.67 9.68 -30.15
N ALA A 69 -0.11 10.20 -31.25
CA ALA A 69 -0.88 10.47 -32.46
C ALA A 69 -1.43 9.19 -33.12
N HIS A 70 -0.64 8.11 -33.17
CA HIS A 70 -1.13 6.79 -33.61
C HIS A 70 -2.25 6.28 -32.70
N PHE A 71 -2.07 6.37 -31.37
CA PHE A 71 -3.07 5.97 -30.39
C PHE A 71 -4.38 6.74 -30.56
N VAL A 72 -4.33 8.07 -30.75
CA VAL A 72 -5.52 8.90 -30.99
C VAL A 72 -6.24 8.47 -32.26
N ARG A 73 -5.52 8.24 -33.37
CA ARG A 73 -6.13 7.78 -34.64
C ARG A 73 -6.86 6.45 -34.50
N ILE A 74 -6.31 5.50 -33.75
CA ILE A 74 -6.98 4.23 -33.47
C ILE A 74 -8.30 4.49 -32.73
N ASN A 75 -8.27 5.29 -31.67
CA ASN A 75 -9.49 5.57 -30.88
C ASN A 75 -10.56 6.29 -31.71
N GLU A 76 -10.18 7.31 -32.49
CA GLU A 76 -11.09 8.02 -33.39
C GLU A 76 -11.74 7.09 -34.42
N ARG A 77 -10.94 6.19 -35.02
CA ARG A 77 -11.40 5.24 -36.04
C ARG A 77 -12.49 4.30 -35.51
N TRP A 78 -12.41 3.91 -34.24
CA TRP A 78 -13.35 2.99 -33.60
C TRP A 78 -14.38 3.68 -32.69
N GLY A 79 -14.39 5.01 -32.63
CA GLY A 79 -15.30 5.76 -31.79
C GLY A 79 -15.09 5.55 -30.29
N ILE A 80 -13.88 5.19 -29.88
CA ILE A 80 -13.50 5.04 -28.47
C ILE A 80 -13.28 6.44 -27.90
N THR A 81 -14.02 6.77 -26.85
CA THR A 81 -14.00 8.12 -26.23
C THR A 81 -13.67 8.03 -24.74
N GLY A 82 -13.29 9.16 -24.13
CA GLY A 82 -13.04 9.24 -22.69
C GLY A 82 -11.62 8.94 -22.23
N PHE A 83 -10.65 8.91 -23.15
CA PHE A 83 -9.24 8.72 -22.83
C PHE A 83 -8.47 10.04 -22.93
N ASP A 84 -7.59 10.33 -21.96
CA ASP A 84 -6.62 11.44 -22.04
C ASP A 84 -5.40 10.96 -22.83
N PRO A 85 -5.02 11.57 -23.96
CA PRO A 85 -3.86 11.14 -24.74
C PRO A 85 -2.54 11.06 -23.94
N ARG A 86 -2.45 11.75 -22.80
CA ARG A 86 -1.30 11.68 -21.88
C ARG A 86 -1.18 10.33 -21.16
N ASP A 87 -2.26 9.57 -21.06
CA ASP A 87 -2.31 8.27 -20.38
C ASP A 87 -1.88 7.12 -21.31
N ALA A 88 -1.54 7.41 -22.57
CA ALA A 88 -1.21 6.40 -23.58
C ALA A 88 0.09 5.64 -23.29
N LEU A 89 0.95 6.20 -22.42
CA LEU A 89 2.27 5.67 -22.10
C LEU A 89 2.55 5.76 -20.60
N PHE A 90 3.09 4.68 -20.06
CA PHE A 90 3.63 4.61 -18.70
C PHE A 90 5.14 4.49 -18.79
N LEU A 91 5.86 5.32 -18.03
CA LEU A 91 7.31 5.38 -18.04
C LEU A 91 7.83 5.06 -16.63
N ASP A 92 8.72 4.07 -16.54
CA ASP A 92 9.53 3.82 -15.35
C ASP A 92 10.93 4.37 -15.62
N GLN A 93 11.38 5.36 -14.84
CA GLN A 93 12.77 5.82 -14.88
C GLN A 93 13.56 5.07 -13.81
N VAL A 94 14.39 4.13 -14.25
CA VAL A 94 15.23 3.31 -13.36
C VAL A 94 16.69 3.62 -13.63
N SER A 95 17.43 3.95 -12.57
CA SER A 95 18.88 4.16 -12.64
C SER A 95 19.57 3.26 -11.62
N MET A 96 20.60 2.56 -12.05
CA MET A 96 21.51 1.86 -11.15
C MET A 96 22.49 2.90 -10.59
N ALA A 97 22.31 3.30 -9.34
CA ALA A 97 23.28 4.12 -8.63
C ALA A 97 24.23 3.22 -7.82
N ASP A 98 25.51 3.59 -7.71
CA ASP A 98 26.50 2.97 -6.82
C ASP A 98 26.24 3.32 -5.34
N ALA A 99 24.97 3.34 -4.92
CA ALA A 99 24.57 3.92 -3.67
C ALA A 99 24.70 2.88 -2.54
N ASP A 100 25.56 3.19 -1.57
CA ASP A 100 25.70 2.49 -0.28
C ASP A 100 24.52 2.89 0.64
N THR A 101 23.29 2.68 0.16
CA THR A 101 22.04 3.21 0.74
C THR A 101 21.24 2.13 1.47
N GLY A 102 21.95 1.22 2.15
CA GLY A 102 21.30 0.31 3.09
C GLY A 102 20.87 1.05 4.36
N LEU A 103 19.82 0.56 5.00
CA LEU A 103 19.57 0.90 6.40
C LEU A 103 20.77 0.52 7.26
N ALA A 104 21.05 1.33 8.27
CA ALA A 104 22.05 0.96 9.27
C ALA A 104 21.55 -0.26 10.06
N GLU A 105 22.47 -1.12 10.50
CA GLU A 105 22.15 -2.37 11.22
C GLU A 105 21.22 -2.12 12.43
N HIS A 106 21.50 -1.10 13.23
CA HIS A 106 20.65 -0.73 14.37
C HIS A 106 19.22 -0.29 13.97
N GLN A 107 19.01 0.25 12.76
CA GLN A 107 17.67 0.61 12.29
C GLN A 107 16.87 -0.64 11.90
N LEU A 108 17.55 -1.67 11.38
CA LEU A 108 16.94 -2.99 11.15
C LEU A 108 16.62 -3.67 12.48
N ASP A 109 17.54 -3.65 13.46
CA ASP A 109 17.30 -4.19 14.80
C ASP A 109 16.10 -3.51 15.49
N ASP A 110 15.95 -2.20 15.30
CA ASP A 110 14.83 -1.44 15.84
C ASP A 110 13.50 -1.76 15.12
N LEU A 111 13.52 -2.02 13.82
CA LEU A 111 12.34 -2.52 13.10
C LEU A 111 11.96 -3.91 13.63
N ASP A 112 12.92 -4.82 13.74
CA ASP A 112 12.72 -6.18 14.24
C ASP A 112 12.19 -6.19 15.68
N ALA A 113 12.59 -5.25 16.52
CA ALA A 113 12.06 -5.10 17.87
C ALA A 113 10.59 -4.61 17.91
N LEU A 114 10.13 -3.89 16.89
CA LEU A 114 8.77 -3.34 16.83
C LEU A 114 7.77 -4.31 16.19
N LEU A 115 8.21 -5.10 15.21
CA LEU A 115 7.37 -6.01 14.41
C LEU A 115 6.56 -7.05 15.20
N PRO A 116 6.99 -7.55 16.37
CA PRO A 116 6.18 -8.48 17.16
C PRO A 116 4.80 -7.94 17.55
N LEU A 117 4.58 -6.62 17.52
CA LEU A 117 3.26 -5.99 17.73
C LEU A 117 2.31 -6.09 16.54
N ALA A 118 2.77 -6.54 15.37
CA ALA A 118 1.98 -6.62 14.14
C ALA A 118 0.58 -7.23 14.30
N PRO A 119 0.37 -8.33 15.05
CA PRO A 119 -0.96 -8.91 15.23
C PRO A 119 -2.04 -7.94 15.73
N ALA A 120 -1.68 -6.97 16.59
CA ALA A 120 -2.64 -6.02 17.15
C ALA A 120 -3.01 -4.89 16.18
N PHE A 121 -2.17 -4.65 15.17
CA PHE A 121 -2.31 -3.56 14.21
C PHE A 121 -2.63 -4.02 12.79
N ASP A 122 -2.76 -5.33 12.56
CA ASP A 122 -3.15 -5.88 11.27
C ASP A 122 -4.63 -6.29 11.25
N VAL A 123 -5.42 -5.70 10.34
CA VAL A 123 -6.85 -6.00 10.23
C VAL A 123 -7.12 -7.43 9.75
N ASN A 124 -6.20 -8.02 8.98
CA ASN A 124 -6.37 -9.39 8.49
C ASN A 124 -6.20 -10.39 9.64
N THR A 125 -5.35 -10.11 10.63
CA THR A 125 -5.29 -10.91 11.85
C THR A 125 -6.65 -10.92 12.56
N LEU A 126 -7.35 -9.79 12.66
CA LEU A 126 -8.71 -9.75 13.24
C LEU A 126 -9.70 -10.59 12.43
N ILE A 127 -9.67 -10.47 11.09
CA ILE A 127 -10.51 -11.24 10.16
C ILE A 127 -10.26 -12.74 10.29
N GLN A 128 -8.99 -13.15 10.34
CA GLN A 128 -8.59 -14.56 10.48
C GLN A 128 -9.10 -15.15 11.80
N GLN A 129 -8.90 -14.46 12.93
CA GLN A 129 -9.33 -14.95 14.24
C GLN A 129 -10.86 -14.98 14.37
N GLU A 130 -11.56 -13.98 13.84
CA GLU A 130 -13.03 -13.97 13.82
C GLU A 130 -13.58 -15.12 12.97
N LEU A 131 -13.01 -15.35 11.78
CA LEU A 131 -13.42 -16.46 10.92
C LEU A 131 -13.20 -17.81 11.60
N LEU A 132 -12.01 -18.04 12.16
CA LEU A 132 -11.67 -19.26 12.89
C LEU A 132 -12.68 -19.53 14.02
N TRP A 133 -13.02 -18.49 14.78
CA TRP A 133 -14.00 -18.60 15.87
C TRP A 133 -15.41 -18.94 15.36
N ARG A 134 -15.90 -18.25 14.32
CA ARG A 134 -17.25 -18.46 13.76
C ARG A 134 -17.42 -19.83 13.08
N VAL A 135 -16.36 -20.37 12.49
CA VAL A 135 -16.37 -21.69 11.86
C VAL A 135 -16.33 -22.82 12.90
N GLY A 136 -15.98 -22.52 14.15
CA GLY A 136 -15.92 -23.48 15.25
C GLY A 136 -14.52 -24.02 15.54
N GLY A 137 -13.48 -23.37 15.01
CA GLY A 137 -12.09 -23.69 15.26
C GLY A 137 -11.34 -24.24 14.04
N ARG A 138 -10.08 -24.58 14.29
CA ARG A 138 -9.10 -25.02 13.29
C ARG A 138 -9.49 -26.28 12.53
N GLU A 139 -10.05 -27.28 13.23
CA GLU A 139 -10.44 -28.55 12.61
C GLU A 139 -11.63 -28.39 11.65
N GLN A 140 -12.57 -27.52 12.01
CA GLN A 140 -13.78 -27.25 11.25
C GLN A 140 -13.50 -26.39 10.02
N LEU A 141 -12.45 -25.55 10.07
CA LEU A 141 -11.98 -24.76 8.94
C LEU A 141 -11.56 -25.65 7.76
N ALA A 142 -10.86 -26.76 8.03
CA ALA A 142 -10.40 -27.67 6.99
C ALA A 142 -11.52 -28.45 6.27
N ASN A 143 -12.72 -28.46 6.85
CA ASN A 143 -13.90 -29.08 6.26
C ASN A 143 -14.76 -28.10 5.46
N GLN A 144 -14.39 -26.82 5.39
CA GLN A 144 -15.12 -25.85 4.59
C GLN A 144 -14.87 -26.07 3.10
N ASP A 145 -15.93 -26.05 2.31
CA ASP A 145 -15.84 -26.06 0.86
C ASP A 145 -15.64 -24.62 0.36
N LEU A 146 -14.49 -24.35 -0.27
CA LEU A 146 -14.14 -23.03 -0.79
C LEU A 146 -15.04 -22.59 -1.96
N ALA A 147 -15.74 -23.52 -2.61
CA ALA A 147 -16.74 -23.23 -3.62
C ALA A 147 -18.14 -22.99 -3.04
N ASP A 148 -18.37 -23.25 -1.74
CA ASP A 148 -19.68 -23.02 -1.11
C ASP A 148 -19.95 -21.51 -0.93
N GLY A 149 -21.02 -21.04 -1.56
CA GLY A 149 -21.50 -19.67 -1.43
C GLY A 149 -21.84 -19.26 0.02
N ASN A 150 -22.18 -20.20 0.90
CA ASN A 150 -22.40 -19.91 2.31
C ASN A 150 -21.10 -19.57 3.05
N PHE A 151 -20.02 -20.30 2.75
CA PHE A 151 -18.70 -20.01 3.30
C PHE A 151 -18.20 -18.66 2.79
N PHE A 152 -18.34 -18.39 1.49
CA PHE A 152 -17.97 -17.09 0.93
C PHE A 152 -18.79 -15.93 1.52
N ARG A 153 -20.09 -16.13 1.78
CA ARG A 153 -20.92 -15.15 2.49
C ARG A 153 -20.42 -14.90 3.91
N LEU A 154 -20.08 -15.94 4.67
CA LEU A 154 -19.49 -15.80 5.99
C LEU A 154 -18.18 -15.00 5.95
N LEU A 155 -17.28 -15.35 5.02
CA LEU A 155 -16.01 -14.63 4.82
C LEU A 155 -16.23 -13.15 4.50
N THR A 156 -17.21 -12.85 3.64
CA THR A 156 -17.61 -11.48 3.29
C THR A 156 -18.14 -10.73 4.50
N GLU A 157 -19.04 -11.34 5.28
CA GLU A 157 -19.60 -10.75 6.50
C GLU A 157 -18.50 -10.42 7.53
N VAL A 158 -17.52 -11.30 7.70
CA VAL A 158 -16.37 -11.06 8.59
C VAL A 158 -15.51 -9.91 8.06
N ASN A 159 -15.15 -9.88 6.79
CA ASN A 159 -14.37 -8.79 6.20
C ASN A 159 -15.07 -7.43 6.37
N LEU A 160 -16.37 -7.37 6.06
CA LEU A 160 -17.15 -6.14 6.15
C LEU A 160 -17.36 -5.66 7.59
N ALA A 161 -17.38 -6.56 8.58
CA ALA A 161 -17.46 -6.20 10.00
C ALA A 161 -16.28 -5.34 10.46
N TYR A 162 -15.13 -5.44 9.79
CA TYR A 162 -13.92 -4.69 10.12
C TYR A 162 -13.60 -3.57 9.11
N ALA A 163 -14.51 -3.25 8.19
CA ALA A 163 -14.26 -2.23 7.16
C ALA A 163 -13.96 -0.83 7.73
N GLY A 164 -14.47 -0.51 8.93
CA GLY A 164 -14.20 0.75 9.64
C GLY A 164 -12.72 0.98 9.94
N TYR A 165 -11.91 -0.10 10.01
CA TYR A 165 -10.47 -0.02 10.28
C TYR A 165 -9.74 0.90 9.30
N TRP A 166 -10.13 0.89 8.02
CA TRP A 166 -9.49 1.73 7.00
C TRP A 166 -9.70 3.22 7.26
N SER A 167 -10.86 3.58 7.80
CA SER A 167 -11.22 4.96 8.15
C SER A 167 -10.66 5.36 9.53
N ASN A 168 -10.58 4.42 10.46
CA ASN A 168 -10.06 4.63 11.80
C ASN A 168 -9.32 3.37 12.30
N PRO A 169 -8.00 3.29 12.13
CA PRO A 169 -7.22 2.13 12.56
C PRO A 169 -7.32 1.84 14.07
N PHE A 170 -7.65 2.87 14.87
CA PHE A 170 -7.83 2.79 16.32
C PHE A 170 -9.29 2.59 16.76
N GLU A 171 -10.21 2.35 15.81
CA GLU A 171 -11.60 2.00 16.14
C GLU A 171 -11.66 0.72 16.99
N HIS A 172 -12.62 0.72 17.92
CA HIS A 172 -12.97 -0.47 18.69
C HIS A 172 -14.12 -1.20 18.00
N PHE A 173 -13.88 -2.44 17.62
CA PHE A 173 -14.83 -3.35 17.00
C PHE A 173 -15.46 -4.24 18.06
N GLU A 174 -16.79 -4.28 18.12
CA GLU A 174 -17.48 -5.24 18.99
C GLU A 174 -17.33 -6.65 18.42
N SER A 175 -16.71 -7.56 19.18
CA SER A 175 -16.58 -8.97 18.80
C SER A 175 -16.85 -9.88 20.01
N GLN A 176 -17.41 -11.06 19.73
CA GLN A 176 -17.55 -12.14 20.71
C GLN A 176 -16.32 -13.07 20.73
N CYS A 177 -15.40 -12.93 19.76
CA CYS A 177 -14.17 -13.69 19.69
C CYS A 177 -13.17 -13.21 20.77
N PRO A 178 -12.75 -14.07 21.71
CA PRO A 178 -11.80 -13.69 22.76
C PRO A 178 -10.47 -13.18 22.22
N GLN A 179 -9.94 -13.79 21.16
CA GLN A 179 -8.68 -13.42 20.53
C GLN A 179 -8.75 -12.02 19.92
N VAL A 180 -9.85 -11.70 19.22
CA VAL A 180 -10.08 -10.35 18.67
C VAL A 180 -10.14 -9.32 19.79
N ASN A 181 -10.83 -9.62 20.90
CA ASN A 181 -10.90 -8.72 22.04
C ASN A 181 -9.54 -8.49 22.71
N ALA A 182 -8.70 -9.53 22.81
CA ALA A 182 -7.35 -9.41 23.34
C ALA A 182 -6.47 -8.51 22.44
N LEU A 183 -6.49 -8.72 21.12
CA LEU A 183 -5.76 -7.88 20.17
C LEU A 183 -6.17 -6.40 20.25
N GLN A 184 -7.47 -6.15 20.40
CA GLN A 184 -7.97 -4.79 20.57
C GLN A 184 -7.62 -4.17 21.92
N ASP A 185 -7.50 -4.97 22.99
CA ASP A 185 -7.00 -4.49 24.28
C ASP A 185 -5.53 -4.05 24.16
N VAL A 186 -4.68 -4.80 23.46
CA VAL A 186 -3.30 -4.38 23.17
C VAL A 186 -3.28 -3.04 22.43
N LYS A 187 -4.07 -2.91 21.35
CA LYS A 187 -4.17 -1.65 20.59
C LYS A 187 -4.66 -0.48 21.46
N ARG A 188 -5.64 -0.71 22.34
CA ARG A 188 -6.14 0.29 23.29
C ARG A 188 -5.05 0.70 24.28
N LYS A 189 -4.36 -0.25 24.89
CA LYS A 189 -3.27 0.00 25.86
C LYS A 189 -2.12 0.77 25.23
N PHE A 190 -1.77 0.44 23.99
CA PHE A 190 -0.79 1.22 23.21
C PHE A 190 -1.23 2.68 23.07
N ALA A 191 -2.50 2.93 22.68
CA ALA A 191 -3.04 4.29 22.58
C ALA A 191 -3.08 5.01 23.94
N GLU A 192 -3.40 4.30 25.03
CA GLU A 192 -3.39 4.83 26.41
C GLU A 192 -1.97 5.21 26.86
N LEU A 193 -0.95 4.40 26.55
CA LEU A 193 0.45 4.71 26.84
C LEU A 193 0.90 5.99 26.14
N LEU A 194 0.59 6.13 24.86
CA LEU A 194 0.92 7.32 24.09
C LEU A 194 0.17 8.56 24.62
N ARG A 195 -1.15 8.46 24.84
CA ARG A 195 -1.94 9.58 25.39
C ARG A 195 -1.51 9.96 26.80
N GLY A 196 -1.15 9.00 27.64
CA GLY A 196 -0.67 9.24 29.00
C GLY A 196 0.65 10.04 29.06
N ARG A 197 1.44 10.03 27.99
CA ARG A 197 2.67 10.81 27.84
C ARG A 197 2.45 12.19 27.21
N PHE A 198 1.28 12.44 26.65
CA PHE A 198 0.92 13.74 26.09
C PHE A 198 0.36 14.66 27.18
N THR A 199 1.20 15.55 27.70
CA THR A 199 0.81 16.42 28.83
C THR A 199 0.15 17.74 28.41
N SER A 200 0.49 18.24 27.22
CA SER A 200 -0.01 19.49 26.63
C SER A 200 0.44 19.61 25.17
N ASP A 201 -0.08 20.59 24.44
CA ASP A 201 0.36 20.93 23.07
C ASP A 201 1.85 21.36 22.99
N GLU A 202 2.50 21.63 24.12
CA GLU A 202 3.94 21.88 24.19
C GLU A 202 4.78 20.59 24.15
N THR A 203 4.15 19.42 24.29
CA THR A 203 4.81 18.12 24.12
C THR A 203 5.27 17.98 22.68
N VAL A 204 6.58 18.05 22.46
CA VAL A 204 7.16 18.01 21.11
C VAL A 204 7.27 16.57 20.59
N GLU A 205 7.67 15.64 21.46
CA GLU A 205 7.97 14.25 21.12
C GLU A 205 7.53 13.32 22.26
N ILE A 206 7.01 12.16 21.88
CA ILE A 206 6.72 11.03 22.77
C ILE A 206 7.62 9.87 22.35
N GLU A 207 8.38 9.38 23.32
CA GLU A 207 9.17 8.16 23.17
C GLU A 207 8.34 6.94 23.63
N LEU A 208 8.25 5.94 22.75
CA LEU A 208 7.85 4.59 23.05
C LEU A 208 9.11 3.82 23.47
N PHE A 209 9.14 3.31 24.70
CA PHE A 209 10.29 2.58 25.21
C PHE A 209 10.24 1.09 24.84
N SER A 210 11.38 0.41 24.91
CA SER A 210 11.42 -1.05 24.62
C SER A 210 10.53 -1.82 25.59
N GLU A 211 10.52 -1.41 26.87
CA GLU A 211 9.70 -2.03 27.91
C GLU A 211 8.19 -1.86 27.65
N ASP A 212 7.78 -0.82 26.94
CA ASP A 212 6.38 -0.65 26.52
C ASP A 212 6.02 -1.67 25.44
N VAL A 213 6.93 -1.87 24.46
CA VAL A 213 6.75 -2.85 23.39
C VAL A 213 6.72 -4.26 23.96
N ASP A 214 7.69 -4.60 24.82
CA ASP A 214 7.75 -5.90 25.50
C ASP A 214 6.47 -6.15 26.30
N TYR A 215 6.01 -5.17 27.09
CA TYR A 215 4.75 -5.27 27.84
C TYR A 215 3.54 -5.53 26.93
N LEU A 216 3.45 -4.84 25.78
CA LEU A 216 2.35 -5.01 24.85
C LEU A 216 2.42 -6.37 24.13
N CYS A 217 3.62 -6.85 23.82
CA CYS A 217 3.86 -8.18 23.26
C CYS A 217 3.46 -9.29 24.23
N ASP A 218 3.76 -9.15 25.52
CA ASP A 218 3.37 -10.10 26.57
C ASP A 218 1.84 -10.25 26.74
N LEU A 219 1.06 -9.31 26.20
CA LEU A 219 -0.40 -9.35 26.21
C LEU A 219 -1.01 -9.98 24.96
N LEU A 220 -0.20 -10.25 23.93
CA LEU A 220 -0.67 -10.91 22.72
C LEU A 220 -1.00 -12.38 23.04
N PRO A 221 -2.12 -12.92 22.52
CA PRO A 221 -2.38 -14.35 22.62
C PRO A 221 -1.25 -15.17 21.97
N ASP A 222 -0.86 -16.27 22.60
CA ASP A 222 0.17 -17.18 22.08
C ASP A 222 -0.19 -17.67 20.67
N GLU A 223 -1.48 -17.84 20.39
CA GLU A 223 -1.97 -18.30 19.09
C GLU A 223 -1.90 -17.26 17.97
N VAL A 224 -1.42 -16.05 18.23
CA VAL A 224 -1.21 -15.00 17.20
C VAL A 224 0.22 -14.44 17.19
N SER A 225 0.95 -14.55 18.29
CA SER A 225 2.34 -14.05 18.42
C SER A 225 3.34 -14.80 17.55
N ALA A 226 3.08 -16.07 17.22
CA ALA A 226 3.93 -16.87 16.34
C ALA A 226 3.63 -16.71 14.83
N HIS A 227 2.86 -15.69 14.41
CA HIS A 227 2.63 -15.43 12.99
C HIS A 227 3.82 -14.73 12.33
N GLY A 228 4.22 -15.23 11.17
CA GLY A 228 5.27 -14.61 10.38
C GLY A 228 4.69 -13.50 9.47
N TYR A 229 4.83 -12.25 9.88
CA TYR A 229 4.44 -11.04 9.13
C TYR A 229 5.59 -10.58 8.24
N VAL A 230 5.26 -10.04 7.07
CA VAL A 230 6.25 -9.48 6.14
C VAL A 230 5.78 -8.11 5.69
N TYR A 231 6.61 -7.08 5.85
CA TYR A 231 6.25 -5.72 5.46
C TYR A 231 7.29 -5.10 4.53
N SER A 232 6.80 -4.36 3.52
CA SER A 232 7.58 -3.38 2.79
C SER A 232 7.58 -2.08 3.60
N VAL A 233 8.76 -1.64 4.05
CA VAL A 233 8.94 -0.43 4.86
C VAL A 233 9.45 0.70 3.98
N PHE A 234 8.70 1.79 3.96
CA PHE A 234 9.06 3.01 3.26
C PHE A 234 9.63 4.00 4.26
N GLY A 235 10.91 4.34 4.09
CA GLY A 235 11.64 5.13 5.06
C GLY A 235 12.47 6.24 4.43
N GLN A 236 12.72 7.29 5.20
CA GLN A 236 13.63 8.37 4.85
C GLN A 236 14.67 8.54 5.96
N PRO A 237 15.98 8.37 5.67
CA PRO A 237 17.00 8.59 6.67
C PRO A 237 17.03 10.07 7.07
N CYS A 238 17.34 10.33 8.34
CA CYS A 238 17.52 11.67 8.88
C CYS A 238 19.00 11.95 9.15
N PRO A 239 19.46 13.22 9.05
CA PRO A 239 20.86 13.57 9.33
C PRO A 239 21.34 13.26 10.76
N ASP A 240 20.42 13.10 11.71
CA ASP A 240 20.70 12.73 13.10
C ASP A 240 20.84 11.22 13.33
N GLY A 241 20.74 10.41 12.26
CA GLY A 241 20.81 8.95 12.31
C GLY A 241 19.46 8.27 12.55
N THR A 242 18.38 9.02 12.76
CA THR A 242 17.04 8.44 12.84
C THR A 242 16.49 8.03 11.47
N LEU A 243 15.43 7.24 11.48
CA LEU A 243 14.71 6.81 10.29
C LEU A 243 13.25 7.26 10.38
N MET A 244 12.83 8.16 9.50
CA MET A 244 11.42 8.54 9.39
C MET A 244 10.65 7.47 8.61
N ILE A 245 9.72 6.79 9.28
CA ILE A 245 8.86 5.78 8.66
C ILE A 245 7.66 6.47 8.02
N ASN A 246 7.59 6.44 6.69
CA ASN A 246 6.44 7.01 5.98
C ASN A 246 5.28 6.03 5.92
N ASN A 247 5.55 4.75 5.68
CA ASN A 247 4.50 3.74 5.68
C ASN A 247 5.02 2.30 5.83
N PHE A 248 4.11 1.43 6.26
CA PHE A 248 4.22 -0.01 6.15
C PHE A 248 3.18 -0.52 5.16
N TYR A 249 3.61 -1.34 4.23
CA TYR A 249 2.76 -2.01 3.26
C TYR A 249 2.95 -3.53 3.31
N PRO A 250 2.03 -4.33 2.74
CA PRO A 250 2.29 -5.76 2.55
C PRO A 250 3.69 -6.00 1.94
N GLY A 251 4.36 -7.04 2.42
CA GLY A 251 5.68 -7.45 1.95
C GLY A 251 5.63 -8.16 0.59
N HIS A 252 6.46 -9.19 0.44
CA HIS A 252 6.47 -10.05 -0.76
C HIS A 252 6.76 -9.27 -2.03
N MET A 253 7.66 -8.30 -1.95
CA MET A 253 8.12 -7.43 -3.03
C MET A 253 7.00 -6.65 -3.72
N SER A 254 5.87 -6.43 -3.05
CA SER A 254 4.68 -5.77 -3.63
C SER A 254 4.98 -4.45 -4.33
N PHE A 255 5.97 -3.70 -3.84
CA PHE A 255 6.40 -2.42 -4.41
C PHE A 255 7.73 -2.48 -5.16
N MET A 256 8.42 -3.63 -5.15
CA MET A 256 9.72 -3.82 -5.80
C MET A 256 9.61 -4.62 -7.10
N HIS A 257 8.65 -5.56 -7.20
CA HIS A 257 8.47 -6.45 -8.35
C HIS A 257 8.31 -5.72 -9.68
N ARG A 258 7.58 -4.60 -9.72
CA ARG A 258 7.44 -3.77 -10.93
C ARG A 258 8.81 -3.39 -11.53
N PHE A 259 9.81 -3.18 -10.68
CA PHE A 259 11.13 -2.71 -11.08
C PHE A 259 12.11 -3.85 -11.36
N THR A 260 11.89 -5.06 -10.85
CA THR A 260 12.80 -6.20 -11.07
C THR A 260 12.93 -6.58 -12.56
N ARG A 261 11.92 -6.29 -13.38
CA ARG A 261 11.97 -6.49 -14.84
C ARG A 261 13.03 -5.63 -15.53
N HIS A 262 13.42 -4.51 -14.91
CA HIS A 262 14.43 -3.59 -15.40
C HIS A 262 15.83 -3.89 -14.84
N LEU A 263 15.94 -4.88 -13.94
CA LEU A 263 17.16 -5.24 -13.24
C LEU A 263 17.67 -6.60 -13.71
N GLU A 264 18.94 -6.68 -14.10
CA GLU A 264 19.63 -7.95 -14.31
C GLU A 264 20.01 -8.58 -12.96
N LEU A 265 19.03 -9.15 -12.26
CA LEU A 265 19.28 -9.83 -10.99
C LEU A 265 20.09 -11.12 -11.22
N THR A 266 21.19 -11.27 -10.49
CA THR A 266 21.98 -12.50 -10.49
C THR A 266 21.18 -13.66 -9.88
N GLU A 267 21.48 -14.90 -10.28
CA GLU A 267 20.82 -16.07 -9.71
C GLU A 267 21.10 -16.23 -8.21
N GLU A 268 22.23 -15.72 -7.74
CA GLU A 268 22.54 -15.65 -6.31
C GLU A 268 21.57 -14.72 -5.57
N LEU A 269 21.32 -13.52 -6.09
CA LEU A 269 20.39 -12.58 -5.48
C LEU A 269 18.96 -13.13 -5.49
N ARG A 270 18.51 -13.71 -6.61
CA ARG A 270 17.19 -14.38 -6.67
C ARG A 270 17.08 -15.52 -5.65
N ARG A 271 18.15 -16.29 -5.44
CA ARG A 271 18.18 -17.33 -4.40
C ARG A 271 18.08 -16.74 -2.99
N ARG A 272 18.74 -15.61 -2.72
CA ARG A 272 18.65 -14.90 -1.44
C ARG A 272 17.23 -14.39 -1.19
N VAL A 273 16.60 -13.77 -2.18
CA VAL A 273 15.19 -13.32 -2.13
C VAL A 273 14.26 -14.49 -1.84
N ARG A 274 14.40 -15.61 -2.57
CA ARG A 274 13.58 -16.80 -2.31
C ARG A 274 13.81 -17.38 -0.92
N ALA A 275 15.07 -17.40 -0.45
CA ALA A 275 15.40 -17.88 0.89
C ALA A 275 14.80 -16.99 1.99
N PHE A 276 14.70 -15.67 1.76
CA PHE A 276 14.09 -14.73 2.71
C PHE A 276 12.62 -15.04 2.98
N TYR A 277 11.84 -15.43 1.96
CA TYR A 277 10.44 -15.83 2.15
C TYR A 277 10.22 -17.32 2.41
N HIS A 278 11.27 -18.13 2.40
CA HIS A 278 11.14 -19.56 2.54
C HIS A 278 11.02 -19.95 4.01
N ARG A 279 9.94 -20.64 4.35
CA ARG A 279 9.74 -21.27 5.66
C ARG A 279 9.67 -22.77 5.51
N LYS A 280 10.20 -23.50 6.48
CA LYS A 280 10.24 -24.96 6.44
C LYS A 280 8.81 -25.52 6.43
N GLY A 281 8.51 -26.39 5.46
CA GLY A 281 7.18 -26.98 5.31
C GLY A 281 6.17 -26.12 4.54
N GLU A 282 6.57 -24.93 4.07
CA GLU A 282 5.70 -23.97 3.38
C GLU A 282 6.23 -23.62 1.99
N ILE A 283 5.32 -23.32 1.07
CA ILE A 283 5.63 -22.73 -0.24
C ILE A 283 4.75 -21.49 -0.46
N PRO A 284 5.34 -20.30 -0.66
CA PRO A 284 4.60 -19.12 -1.11
C PRO A 284 4.04 -19.33 -2.53
N VAL A 285 2.76 -19.07 -2.71
CA VAL A 285 2.03 -19.18 -3.98
C VAL A 285 1.41 -17.83 -4.30
N GLU A 286 1.73 -17.25 -5.44
CA GLU A 286 1.33 -15.88 -5.74
C GLU A 286 -0.09 -15.79 -6.30
N ILE A 287 -0.90 -14.89 -5.74
CA ILE A 287 -2.15 -14.42 -6.34
C ILE A 287 -1.79 -13.39 -7.41
N TYR A 288 -1.46 -13.88 -8.61
CA TYR A 288 -1.06 -13.02 -9.73
C TYR A 288 -2.28 -12.58 -10.55
N GLU A 289 -2.78 -11.37 -10.27
CA GLU A 289 -3.90 -10.73 -10.98
C GLU A 289 -3.51 -9.29 -11.35
N THR A 290 -3.38 -9.02 -12.64
CA THR A 290 -2.98 -7.71 -13.14
C THR A 290 -4.13 -6.72 -13.12
N MET A 291 -5.36 -7.18 -13.34
CA MET A 291 -6.57 -6.34 -13.43
C MET A 291 -6.46 -5.18 -14.43
N GLY A 292 -5.56 -5.28 -15.41
CA GLY A 292 -5.24 -4.18 -16.34
C GLY A 292 -4.46 -3.02 -15.70
N PHE A 293 -3.95 -3.19 -14.48
CA PHE A 293 -3.09 -2.21 -13.82
C PHE A 293 -1.63 -2.44 -14.21
N ASN A 294 -1.06 -1.53 -15.00
CA ASN A 294 0.27 -1.69 -15.61
C ASN A 294 1.40 -1.94 -14.60
N ALA A 295 1.26 -1.49 -13.35
CA ALA A 295 2.24 -1.72 -12.30
C ALA A 295 2.31 -3.20 -11.84
N ASN A 296 1.27 -3.99 -12.09
CA ASN A 296 1.20 -5.41 -11.73
C ASN A 296 1.77 -6.35 -12.78
N ILE A 297 2.29 -5.80 -13.88
CA ILE A 297 2.89 -6.60 -14.97
C ILE A 297 4.38 -6.71 -14.70
N TYR A 298 4.79 -7.79 -14.06
CA TYR A 298 6.16 -8.04 -13.62
C TYR A 298 6.51 -9.52 -13.66
N ARG A 299 7.82 -9.80 -13.66
CA ARG A 299 8.35 -11.15 -13.46
C ARG A 299 8.60 -11.35 -11.97
N THR A 300 7.94 -12.35 -11.40
CA THR A 300 8.07 -12.72 -10.00
C THR A 300 9.19 -13.74 -9.75
N ASP A 301 9.65 -13.82 -8.52
CA ASP A 301 10.53 -14.88 -8.01
C ASP A 301 9.74 -16.00 -7.30
N HIS A 302 8.43 -15.82 -7.09
CA HIS A 302 7.51 -16.88 -6.69
C HIS A 302 7.27 -17.83 -7.87
N ARG A 303 7.35 -19.13 -7.62
CA ARG A 303 7.32 -20.15 -8.70
C ARG A 303 5.93 -20.69 -8.99
N GLU A 304 5.01 -20.58 -8.06
CA GLU A 304 3.66 -21.13 -8.17
C GLU A 304 2.64 -19.99 -8.15
N ARG A 305 1.56 -20.17 -8.92
CA ARG A 305 0.47 -19.20 -9.03
C ARG A 305 -0.83 -19.78 -8.47
N LEU A 306 -1.55 -19.00 -7.69
CA LEU A 306 -2.90 -19.32 -7.24
C LEU A 306 -3.90 -18.63 -8.16
N LEU A 307 -4.83 -19.41 -8.69
CA LEU A 307 -5.96 -18.97 -9.50
C LEU A 307 -7.26 -19.09 -8.73
N PHE A 308 -8.15 -18.14 -8.97
CA PHE A 308 -9.55 -18.17 -8.57
C PHE A 308 -10.39 -18.62 -9.76
N ASP A 309 -11.60 -19.13 -9.50
CA ASP A 309 -12.54 -19.45 -10.58
C ASP A 309 -12.91 -18.21 -11.40
N ILE A 310 -12.86 -17.03 -10.77
CA ILE A 310 -13.13 -15.73 -11.38
C ILE A 310 -11.89 -15.00 -11.91
N SER A 311 -10.70 -15.61 -11.79
CA SER A 311 -9.44 -15.06 -12.31
C SER A 311 -9.58 -14.70 -13.78
N ARG A 312 -9.21 -13.47 -14.13
CA ARG A 312 -9.23 -13.00 -15.53
C ARG A 312 -7.94 -13.36 -16.23
N ASP A 313 -6.83 -13.18 -15.52
CA ASP A 313 -5.51 -13.53 -16.00
C ASP A 313 -5.32 -15.05 -15.77
N ARG A 314 -5.29 -15.83 -16.86
CA ARG A 314 -5.25 -17.31 -16.81
C ARG A 314 -4.29 -17.90 -17.84
N SER A 315 -3.54 -17.08 -18.57
CA SER A 315 -2.62 -17.62 -19.57
C SER A 315 -1.47 -18.31 -18.90
N ASP A 316 -0.95 -19.32 -19.60
CA ASP A 316 0.30 -19.95 -19.22
C ASP A 316 1.42 -18.93 -19.37
N ILE A 317 2.03 -18.60 -18.22
CA ILE A 317 3.18 -17.73 -18.14
C ILE A 317 4.40 -18.58 -17.82
N ASP A 318 5.47 -18.39 -18.59
CA ASP A 318 6.67 -19.23 -18.60
C ASP A 318 7.49 -19.17 -17.31
N TRP A 319 7.31 -18.13 -16.47
CA TRP A 319 7.97 -18.02 -15.18
C TRP A 319 7.25 -18.73 -14.03
N PHE A 320 6.02 -19.20 -14.21
CA PHE A 320 5.34 -20.06 -13.25
C PHE A 320 5.55 -21.53 -13.61
N THR A 321 5.96 -22.34 -12.62
CA THR A 321 6.14 -23.79 -12.79
C THR A 321 4.85 -24.57 -12.56
N ASP A 322 3.91 -24.01 -11.80
CA ASP A 322 2.63 -24.64 -11.50
C ASP A 322 1.51 -23.60 -11.28
N GLN A 323 0.27 -24.02 -11.52
CA GLN A 323 -0.94 -23.23 -11.33
C GLN A 323 -1.95 -24.01 -10.50
N ILE A 324 -2.31 -23.46 -9.35
CA ILE A 324 -3.19 -24.09 -8.37
C ILE A 324 -4.54 -23.38 -8.41
N LEU A 325 -5.64 -24.13 -8.48
CA LEU A 325 -6.98 -23.55 -8.39
C LEU A 325 -7.44 -23.51 -6.93
N LEU A 326 -7.91 -22.36 -6.45
CA LEU A 326 -8.37 -22.22 -5.06
C LEU A 326 -9.47 -23.24 -4.73
N SER A 327 -10.42 -23.47 -5.64
CA SER A 327 -11.55 -24.40 -5.43
C SER A 327 -11.13 -25.88 -5.37
N SER A 328 -9.91 -26.23 -5.76
CA SER A 328 -9.37 -27.59 -5.56
C SER A 328 -8.61 -27.76 -4.24
N CYS A 329 -8.43 -26.68 -3.48
CA CYS A 329 -7.68 -26.70 -2.22
C CYS A 329 -8.63 -26.83 -1.02
N ARG A 330 -8.05 -27.17 0.13
CA ARG A 330 -8.67 -27.04 1.45
C ARG A 330 -7.92 -26.00 2.27
N LEU A 331 -8.63 -25.28 3.12
CA LEU A 331 -7.98 -24.44 4.12
C LEU A 331 -7.32 -25.34 5.16
N VAL A 332 -6.09 -25.05 5.53
CA VAL A 332 -5.43 -25.74 6.64
C VAL A 332 -4.90 -24.73 7.63
N PRO A 333 -4.99 -25.02 8.95
CA PRO A 333 -4.30 -24.22 9.95
C PRO A 333 -2.79 -24.22 9.69
N ARG A 334 -2.15 -23.05 9.70
CA ARG A 334 -0.71 -22.85 9.44
C ARG A 334 -0.09 -22.06 10.59
N GLY A 335 0.56 -22.74 11.54
CA GLY A 335 1.05 -22.07 12.74
C GLY A 335 -0.10 -21.34 13.44
N THR A 336 -0.12 -20.02 13.38
CA THR A 336 -1.18 -19.10 13.88
C THR A 336 -2.11 -18.54 12.80
N GLY A 337 -1.78 -18.73 11.51
CA GLY A 337 -2.54 -18.29 10.35
C GLY A 337 -3.25 -19.41 9.60
N ILE A 338 -3.59 -19.14 8.33
CA ILE A 338 -4.31 -20.04 7.44
C ILE A 338 -3.46 -20.26 6.18
N GLY A 339 -3.41 -21.50 5.69
CA GLY A 339 -2.79 -21.87 4.42
C GLY A 339 -3.73 -22.73 3.57
N LEU A 340 -3.20 -23.26 2.48
CA LEU A 340 -3.90 -24.16 1.57
C LEU A 340 -3.20 -25.52 1.51
N ASP A 341 -4.02 -26.57 1.49
CA ASP A 341 -3.61 -27.94 1.17
C ASP A 341 -4.28 -28.35 -0.15
N ASP A 342 -3.45 -28.66 -1.14
CA ASP A 342 -3.82 -29.11 -2.48
C ASP A 342 -3.60 -30.64 -2.65
N GLY A 343 -3.30 -31.35 -1.56
CA GLY A 343 -2.95 -32.77 -1.54
C GLY A 343 -1.44 -33.05 -1.61
N ASN A 344 -0.59 -32.03 -1.66
CA ASN A 344 0.86 -32.16 -1.59
C ASN A 344 1.39 -32.15 -0.13
N GLU A 345 2.66 -32.53 0.06
CA GLU A 345 3.29 -32.59 1.39
C GLU A 345 3.51 -31.21 2.05
N LEU A 346 3.52 -30.13 1.26
CA LEU A 346 3.87 -28.78 1.71
C LEU A 346 2.65 -27.85 1.71
N VAL A 347 2.50 -27.07 2.78
CA VAL A 347 1.42 -26.09 2.90
C VAL A 347 1.66 -24.94 1.95
N ARG A 348 0.64 -24.60 1.15
CA ARG A 348 0.68 -23.45 0.26
C ARG A 348 0.27 -22.18 1.00
N VAL A 349 1.05 -21.13 0.82
CA VAL A 349 0.85 -19.82 1.45
C VAL A 349 0.53 -18.80 0.37
N PRO A 350 -0.75 -18.47 0.15
CA PRO A 350 -1.12 -17.45 -0.82
C PRO A 350 -0.53 -16.09 -0.44
N VAL A 351 0.10 -15.41 -1.40
CA VAL A 351 0.68 -14.07 -1.23
C VAL A 351 0.19 -13.14 -2.33
N LEU A 352 -0.12 -11.89 -2.00
CA LEU A 352 -0.49 -10.87 -2.98
C LEU A 352 0.71 -9.94 -3.19
N ALA A 353 1.60 -10.30 -4.11
CA ALA A 353 2.88 -9.63 -4.34
C ALA A 353 2.77 -8.36 -5.23
N SER A 354 1.63 -7.67 -5.15
CA SER A 354 1.24 -6.61 -6.06
C SER A 354 0.96 -5.30 -5.33
N SER A 355 1.35 -4.17 -5.95
CA SER A 355 1.08 -2.82 -5.43
C SER A 355 -0.37 -2.34 -5.60
N LEU A 356 -1.23 -3.11 -6.28
CA LEU A 356 -2.63 -2.73 -6.46
C LEU A 356 -3.37 -2.80 -5.12
N ILE A 357 -4.09 -1.74 -4.77
CA ILE A 357 -4.88 -1.73 -3.54
C ILE A 357 -5.99 -2.80 -3.58
N ARG A 358 -6.17 -3.54 -2.47
CA ARG A 358 -7.05 -4.73 -2.44
C ARG A 358 -8.50 -4.48 -2.87
N VAL A 359 -9.03 -3.27 -2.62
CA VAL A 359 -10.40 -2.89 -2.98
C VAL A 359 -10.67 -2.89 -4.50
N LEU A 360 -9.61 -2.85 -5.32
CA LEU A 360 -9.73 -2.87 -6.79
C LEU A 360 -9.74 -4.29 -7.37
N TYR A 361 -9.51 -5.31 -6.56
CA TYR A 361 -9.67 -6.70 -6.97
C TYR A 361 -11.14 -7.14 -6.90
N PRO A 362 -11.52 -8.20 -7.63
CA PRO A 362 -12.83 -8.81 -7.45
C PRO A 362 -13.00 -9.26 -5.99
N GLY A 363 -14.22 -9.15 -5.45
CA GLY A 363 -14.48 -9.41 -4.03
C GLY A 363 -14.00 -10.77 -3.53
N GLN A 364 -14.08 -11.82 -4.36
CA GLN A 364 -13.55 -13.14 -4.00
C GLN A 364 -12.04 -13.09 -3.77
N VAL A 365 -11.28 -12.49 -4.69
CA VAL A 365 -9.82 -12.34 -4.55
C VAL A 365 -9.49 -11.50 -3.32
N ALA A 366 -10.15 -10.34 -3.17
CA ALA A 366 -9.88 -9.41 -2.08
C ALA A 366 -10.13 -10.03 -0.69
N PHE A 367 -11.27 -10.72 -0.50
CA PHE A 367 -11.65 -11.28 0.80
C PHE A 367 -10.90 -12.56 1.15
N PHE A 368 -10.56 -13.40 0.16
CA PHE A 368 -9.72 -14.56 0.41
C PHE A 368 -8.27 -14.16 0.69
N ALA A 369 -7.71 -13.16 -0.01
CA ALA A 369 -6.36 -12.67 0.27
C ALA A 369 -6.19 -12.20 1.72
N ALA A 370 -7.25 -11.67 2.35
CA ALA A 370 -7.25 -11.31 3.77
C ALA A 370 -7.04 -12.50 4.73
N LEU A 371 -7.16 -13.75 4.29
CA LEU A 371 -6.92 -14.92 5.13
C LEU A 371 -5.46 -15.35 5.20
N PHE A 372 -4.63 -14.91 4.25
CA PHE A 372 -3.32 -15.52 4.01
C PHE A 372 -2.15 -14.58 4.28
N ASP A 373 -2.39 -13.28 4.16
CA ASP A 373 -1.35 -12.26 4.07
C ASP A 373 -1.69 -11.07 4.98
N ASN A 374 -0.66 -10.38 5.49
CA ASN A 374 -0.83 -9.14 6.24
C ASN A 374 -1.04 -7.95 5.30
N ILE A 375 -1.56 -6.83 5.80
CA ILE A 375 -1.85 -5.64 4.99
C ILE A 375 -1.50 -4.33 5.64
N SER A 376 -1.53 -4.26 6.97
CA SER A 376 -1.33 -3.00 7.68
C SER A 376 -0.46 -3.22 8.90
N PHE A 377 0.24 -2.17 9.28
CA PHE A 377 0.89 -2.09 10.58
C PHE A 377 0.57 -0.72 11.20
N ILE A 378 1.29 -0.36 12.26
CA ILE A 378 1.12 0.91 13.00
C ILE A 378 1.00 2.07 12.01
N SER A 379 -0.18 2.70 11.97
CA SER A 379 -0.52 3.78 11.04
C SER A 379 -1.57 4.70 11.64
N GLY A 380 -1.65 5.94 11.14
CA GLY A 380 -2.66 6.91 11.57
C GLY A 380 -2.52 7.36 13.02
N LEU A 381 -1.31 7.36 13.58
CA LEU A 381 -1.06 7.70 14.99
C LEU A 381 -1.49 9.13 15.34
N ALA A 382 -1.38 10.06 14.39
CA ALA A 382 -1.87 11.41 14.57
C ALA A 382 -3.36 11.49 14.99
N GLY A 383 -4.19 10.55 14.54
CA GLY A 383 -5.61 10.48 14.90
C GLY A 383 -5.84 10.28 16.41
N LEU A 384 -4.85 9.80 17.16
CA LEU A 384 -4.95 9.66 18.61
C LEU A 384 -4.99 10.99 19.36
N PHE A 385 -4.43 12.05 18.76
CA PHE A 385 -4.21 13.38 19.37
C PHE A 385 -5.02 14.48 18.67
N LEU A 386 -5.26 14.35 17.37
CA LEU A 386 -6.03 15.32 16.60
C LEU A 386 -7.56 15.17 16.79
N ASP A 387 -7.99 14.09 17.46
CA ASP A 387 -9.34 13.89 17.96
C ASP A 387 -9.55 14.73 19.24
N GLY A 388 -10.13 15.92 19.09
CA GLY A 388 -10.43 16.83 20.20
C GLY A 388 -11.89 17.26 20.21
N ASP A 389 -12.35 17.78 21.35
CA ASP A 389 -13.74 18.16 21.69
C ASP A 389 -14.38 19.28 20.82
N GLY A 390 -13.91 19.48 19.58
CA GLY A 390 -14.38 20.54 18.68
C GLY A 390 -13.91 21.93 19.07
N ALA A 391 -12.89 22.04 19.94
CA ALA A 391 -12.26 23.32 20.27
C ALA A 391 -11.60 23.90 19.01
N ASP A 392 -12.00 25.12 18.66
CA ASP A 392 -11.42 25.89 17.55
C ASP A 392 -10.02 26.39 17.91
N GLY A 393 -9.17 26.62 16.91
CA GLY A 393 -7.76 27.03 17.08
C GLY A 393 -6.76 26.04 16.46
N ILE A 394 -5.65 25.80 17.15
CA ILE A 394 -4.57 24.91 16.72
C ILE A 394 -4.47 23.74 17.69
N VAL A 395 -4.49 22.51 17.17
CA VAL A 395 -4.32 21.27 17.96
C VAL A 395 -3.01 20.61 17.55
N ALA A 396 -2.15 20.28 18.50
CA ALA A 396 -0.86 19.66 18.19
C ALA A 396 -0.92 18.13 18.30
N CYS A 397 -0.22 17.45 17.39
CA CYS A 397 0.18 16.06 17.54
C CYS A 397 1.69 16.03 17.78
N PRO A 398 2.18 15.39 18.85
CA PRO A 398 3.61 15.23 19.08
C PRO A 398 4.23 14.33 18.01
N ARG A 399 5.55 14.43 17.83
CA ARG A 399 6.32 13.40 17.14
C ARG A 399 6.27 12.10 17.96
N ILE A 400 6.20 10.95 17.32
CA ILE A 400 6.22 9.65 18.00
C ILE A 400 7.44 8.89 17.55
N ARG A 401 8.28 8.47 18.51
CA ARG A 401 9.55 7.80 18.24
C ARG A 401 9.63 6.48 19.01
N PHE A 402 10.13 5.45 18.37
CA PHE A 402 10.58 4.21 19.00
C PHE A 402 12.05 4.01 18.65
N ARG A 403 12.95 4.13 19.64
CA ARG A 403 14.41 4.06 19.43
C ARG A 403 14.86 4.97 18.27
N SER A 404 15.50 4.45 17.21
CA SER A 404 15.90 5.24 16.04
C SER A 404 14.77 5.52 15.03
N LEU A 405 13.59 4.93 15.21
CA LEU A 405 12.46 5.03 14.27
C LEU A 405 11.51 6.17 14.65
N VAL A 406 11.28 7.10 13.75
CA VAL A 406 10.21 8.11 13.87
C VAL A 406 8.96 7.57 13.18
N LEU A 407 7.94 7.22 13.96
CA LEU A 407 6.70 6.58 13.51
C LEU A 407 5.63 7.59 13.07
N GLU A 408 5.68 8.80 13.59
CA GLU A 408 4.77 9.90 13.23
C GLU A 408 5.51 11.22 13.38
N ARG A 409 5.32 12.12 12.40
CA ARG A 409 5.89 13.48 12.46
C ARG A 409 5.14 14.31 13.48
N ARG A 410 5.77 15.36 14.01
CA ARG A 410 5.02 16.41 14.69
C ARG A 410 4.08 17.11 13.70
N GLN A 411 2.84 17.31 14.12
CA GLN A 411 1.81 17.93 13.29
C GLN A 411 0.99 18.95 14.08
N TRP A 412 0.33 19.84 13.33
CA TRP A 412 -0.59 20.83 13.85
C TRP A 412 -1.83 20.87 12.96
N LEU A 413 -2.98 20.56 13.54
CA LEU A 413 -4.27 20.76 12.90
C LEU A 413 -4.72 22.19 13.18
N LEU A 414 -4.78 23.00 12.14
CA LEU A 414 -5.36 24.32 12.15
C LEU A 414 -6.85 24.17 11.86
N ARG A 415 -7.69 24.45 12.86
CA ARG A 415 -9.14 24.51 12.73
C ARG A 415 -9.55 25.78 11.97
N GLU A 416 -10.85 26.01 11.84
CA GLU A 416 -11.42 27.06 10.99
C GLU A 416 -10.86 28.47 11.30
N SER A 417 -10.77 28.85 12.58
CA SER A 417 -10.22 30.16 12.96
C SER A 417 -8.76 30.34 12.54
N ALA A 418 -7.88 29.42 12.93
CA ALA A 418 -6.46 29.46 12.60
C ALA A 418 -6.22 29.37 11.09
N THR A 419 -6.97 28.52 10.39
CA THR A 419 -6.95 28.41 8.92
C THR A 419 -7.35 29.73 8.27
N ARG A 420 -8.38 30.40 8.79
CA ARG A 420 -8.81 31.72 8.30
C ARG A 420 -7.74 32.79 8.53
N GLU A 421 -7.11 32.83 9.70
CA GLU A 421 -6.03 33.77 9.98
C GLU A 421 -4.84 33.57 9.05
N PHE A 422 -4.43 32.32 8.82
CA PHE A 422 -3.36 31.99 7.89
C PHE A 422 -3.70 32.44 6.45
N ARG A 423 -4.94 32.22 5.99
CA ARG A 423 -5.42 32.71 4.69
C ARG A 423 -5.35 34.23 4.58
N ILE A 424 -5.71 34.95 5.65
CA ILE A 424 -5.62 36.41 5.69
C ILE A 424 -4.17 36.85 5.54
N ALA A 425 -3.24 36.21 6.24
CA ALA A 425 -1.80 36.48 6.13
C ALA A 425 -1.27 36.23 4.70
N LEU A 426 -1.71 35.14 4.05
CA LEU A 426 -1.36 34.83 2.66
C LEU A 426 -1.95 35.82 1.63
N GLY A 427 -3.08 36.45 1.95
CA GLY A 427 -3.72 37.45 1.09
C GLY A 427 -3.14 38.86 1.22
N CYS A 428 -2.19 39.08 2.13
CA CYS A 428 -1.52 40.36 2.30
C CYS A 428 -0.58 40.68 1.11
N TRP A 429 -0.38 41.96 0.82
CA TRP A 429 0.55 42.39 -0.23
C TRP A 429 2.01 42.02 0.09
N ASP A 430 2.33 41.89 1.38
CA ASP A 430 3.60 41.46 1.98
C ASP A 430 3.48 40.05 2.58
N ALA A 431 2.72 39.16 1.93
CA ALA A 431 2.41 37.81 2.40
C ALA A 431 3.59 37.05 3.05
N PRO A 432 4.83 37.02 2.52
CA PRO A 432 5.93 36.32 3.19
C PRO A 432 6.21 36.82 4.61
N LEU A 433 6.19 38.14 4.83
CA LEU A 433 6.42 38.73 6.15
C LEU A 433 5.23 38.49 7.09
N ALA A 434 4.01 38.65 6.56
CA ALA A 434 2.78 38.42 7.34
C ALA A 434 2.66 36.95 7.78
N VAL A 435 2.97 36.01 6.88
CA VAL A 435 2.97 34.57 7.17
C VAL A 435 4.09 34.22 8.14
N ALA A 436 5.32 34.70 7.94
CA ALA A 436 6.42 34.45 8.87
C ALA A 436 6.09 34.95 10.30
N ALA A 437 5.50 36.14 10.41
CA ALA A 437 5.06 36.69 11.69
C ALA A 437 3.94 35.85 12.32
N TRP A 438 2.97 35.39 11.54
CA TRP A 438 1.88 34.55 12.02
C TRP A 438 2.37 33.17 12.48
N LEU A 439 3.25 32.52 11.71
CA LEU A 439 3.89 31.25 12.07
C LEU A 439 4.68 31.39 13.37
N HIS A 440 5.48 32.46 13.49
CA HIS A 440 6.25 32.74 14.71
C HIS A 440 5.34 32.94 15.94
N ALA A 441 4.24 33.69 15.79
CA ALA A 441 3.27 33.92 16.87
C ALA A 441 2.62 32.62 17.37
N HIS A 442 2.42 31.65 16.47
CA HIS A 442 1.81 30.35 16.76
C HIS A 442 2.84 29.23 16.99
N ARG A 443 4.14 29.54 17.03
CA ARG A 443 5.24 28.57 17.20
C ARG A 443 5.25 27.45 16.17
N LEU A 444 4.87 27.76 14.93
CA LEU A 444 4.93 26.84 13.79
C LEU A 444 6.25 27.01 13.03
N PRO A 445 6.78 25.93 12.41
CA PRO A 445 8.01 26.01 11.65
C PRO A 445 7.83 26.84 10.36
N PRO A 446 8.89 27.49 9.86
CA PRO A 446 8.85 28.24 8.59
C PRO A 446 8.81 27.35 7.35
N ARG A 447 9.23 26.08 7.50
CA ARG A 447 9.23 25.04 6.48
C ARG A 447 8.42 23.84 6.95
N PHE A 448 7.49 23.37 6.13
CA PHE A 448 6.57 22.30 6.50
C PHE A 448 5.89 21.65 5.29
N TYR A 449 5.23 20.53 5.54
CA TYR A 449 4.27 19.95 4.59
C TYR A 449 2.85 20.38 4.96
N LEU A 450 2.16 20.99 4.00
CA LEU A 450 0.79 21.45 4.11
C LEU A 450 -0.16 20.42 3.49
N ARG A 451 -1.24 20.09 4.20
CA ARG A 451 -2.39 19.38 3.64
C ARG A 451 -3.66 20.16 3.95
N VAL A 452 -4.62 20.14 3.03
CA VAL A 452 -5.89 20.86 3.20
C VAL A 452 -7.07 19.90 3.18
N ARG A 453 -8.10 20.26 3.94
CA ARG A 453 -9.41 19.62 3.92
C ARG A 453 -10.46 20.67 3.58
N ARG A 454 -11.28 20.40 2.56
CA ARG A 454 -12.30 21.34 2.03
C ARG A 454 -13.71 21.05 2.51
N THR A 455 -13.92 19.88 3.10
CA THR A 455 -15.21 19.47 3.67
C THR A 455 -15.09 19.46 5.18
N ALA A 456 -15.99 20.16 5.87
CA ALA A 456 -16.08 20.08 7.32
C ALA A 456 -16.57 18.68 7.72
N PHE A 457 -15.69 17.83 8.23
CA PHE A 457 -16.12 16.65 8.97
C PHE A 457 -16.45 17.07 10.40
N ALA A 458 -17.39 16.37 11.03
CA ALA A 458 -17.84 16.66 12.38
C ALA A 458 -16.70 16.44 13.40
N GLY A 459 -15.85 17.46 13.57
CA GLY A 459 -14.88 17.62 14.66
C GLY A 459 -13.68 16.67 14.68
N ARG A 460 -13.78 15.45 14.17
CA ARG A 460 -12.76 14.41 14.37
C ARG A 460 -11.90 14.20 13.13
N VAL A 461 -10.61 13.98 13.35
CA VAL A 461 -9.66 13.49 12.34
C VAL A 461 -9.29 12.08 12.76
N HIS A 462 -9.80 11.10 12.02
CA HIS A 462 -9.56 9.69 12.27
C HIS A 462 -8.39 9.16 11.43
N ASN A 463 -8.32 9.59 10.15
CA ASN A 463 -7.26 9.18 9.25
C ASN A 463 -6.84 10.34 8.33
N VAL A 464 -5.66 10.88 8.62
CA VAL A 464 -5.07 11.99 7.86
C VAL A 464 -4.93 11.67 6.36
N ALA A 465 -4.57 10.44 6.00
CA ALA A 465 -4.32 10.07 4.60
C ALA A 465 -5.60 10.00 3.76
N GLN A 466 -6.76 9.77 4.39
CA GLN A 466 -8.05 9.71 3.70
C GLN A 466 -8.80 11.05 3.72
N GLU A 467 -8.68 11.80 4.82
CA GLU A 467 -9.45 13.02 5.02
C GLU A 467 -8.78 14.27 4.45
N PHE A 468 -7.47 14.24 4.24
CA PHE A 468 -6.71 15.37 3.72
C PHE A 468 -6.12 15.06 2.34
N GLN A 469 -5.91 16.11 1.56
CA GLN A 469 -5.20 16.02 0.28
C GLN A 469 -3.73 15.63 0.47
N LYS A 470 -3.06 15.27 -0.63
CA LYS A 470 -1.63 14.98 -0.62
C LYS A 470 -0.82 16.17 -0.07
N PRO A 471 0.27 15.92 0.64
CA PRO A 471 1.13 16.97 1.18
C PRO A 471 1.76 17.82 0.07
N GLN A 472 1.73 19.13 0.26
CA GLN A 472 2.46 20.12 -0.51
C GLN A 472 3.57 20.71 0.36
N PHE A 473 4.81 20.66 -0.09
CA PHE A 473 5.91 21.33 0.61
C PHE A 473 5.73 22.85 0.57
N PHE A 474 6.02 23.50 1.69
CA PHE A 474 5.95 24.95 1.89
C PHE A 474 7.23 25.45 2.52
N ASP A 475 7.76 26.54 1.98
CA ASP A 475 8.84 27.34 2.55
C ASP A 475 8.43 28.80 2.50
N VAL A 476 8.42 29.48 3.65
CA VAL A 476 8.06 30.89 3.75
C VAL A 476 9.04 31.80 3.00
N ASP A 477 10.28 31.36 2.81
CA ASP A 477 11.31 32.11 2.09
C ASP A 477 11.19 31.96 0.55
N ASP A 478 10.35 31.04 0.06
CA ASP A 478 10.07 30.85 -1.37
C ASP A 478 8.75 31.52 -1.78
N LEU A 479 8.86 32.62 -2.53
CA LEU A 479 7.71 33.38 -3.03
C LEU A 479 6.72 32.55 -3.86
N TRP A 480 7.21 31.56 -4.62
CA TRP A 480 6.34 30.71 -5.43
C TRP A 480 5.56 29.75 -4.57
N LEU A 481 6.18 29.19 -3.52
CA LEU A 481 5.49 28.31 -2.57
C LEU A 481 4.48 29.09 -1.72
N VAL A 482 4.76 30.35 -1.37
CA VAL A 482 3.78 31.25 -0.74
C VAL A 482 2.58 31.49 -1.66
N GLN A 483 2.82 31.77 -2.94
CA GLN A 483 1.74 31.95 -3.92
C GLN A 483 0.94 30.65 -4.16
N LEU A 484 1.61 29.52 -4.24
CA LEU A 484 0.97 28.21 -4.39
C LEU A 484 0.10 27.90 -3.17
N ALA A 485 0.61 28.12 -1.95
CA ALA A 485 -0.14 27.92 -0.73
C ALA A 485 -1.42 28.75 -0.71
N HIS A 486 -1.36 30.02 -1.13
CA HIS A 486 -2.55 30.88 -1.26
C HIS A 486 -3.63 30.25 -2.13
N SER A 487 -3.27 29.62 -3.26
CA SER A 487 -4.24 28.89 -4.09
C SER A 487 -4.74 27.60 -3.45
N GLU A 488 -3.86 26.84 -2.79
CA GLU A 488 -4.20 25.57 -2.17
C GLU A 488 -5.17 25.74 -0.99
N VAL A 489 -5.00 26.80 -0.20
CA VAL A 489 -5.82 27.04 1.00
C VAL A 489 -7.09 27.86 0.75
N ALA A 490 -7.31 28.40 -0.45
CA ALA A 490 -8.36 29.39 -0.72
C ALA A 490 -9.74 29.00 -0.13
N ASP A 491 -10.15 27.74 -0.36
CA ASP A 491 -11.42 27.16 0.10
C ASP A 491 -11.24 26.11 1.21
N ALA A 492 -10.09 26.08 1.87
CA ALA A 492 -9.84 25.14 2.97
C ALA A 492 -10.66 25.51 4.20
N THR A 493 -11.33 24.52 4.79
CA THR A 493 -11.98 24.66 6.10
C THR A 493 -10.99 24.39 7.23
N GLU A 494 -10.07 23.45 7.01
CA GLU A 494 -9.01 23.11 7.95
C GLU A 494 -7.72 22.80 7.19
N MET A 495 -6.60 22.98 7.88
CA MET A 495 -5.27 22.67 7.38
C MET A 495 -4.55 21.76 8.36
N LEU A 496 -3.79 20.80 7.84
CA LEU A 496 -2.81 20.05 8.61
C LEU A 496 -1.41 20.49 8.18
N VAL A 497 -0.63 20.93 9.16
CA VAL A 497 0.78 21.29 9.00
C VAL A 497 1.60 20.16 9.62
N SER A 498 2.52 19.56 8.86
CA SER A 498 3.47 18.57 9.38
C SER A 498 4.88 19.14 9.30
N GLU A 499 5.70 18.92 10.33
CA GLU A 499 7.09 19.38 10.31
C GLU A 499 7.86 18.86 9.08
N GLU A 500 8.82 19.64 8.59
CA GLU A 500 9.78 19.19 7.59
C GLU A 500 10.76 18.19 8.25
N LEU A 501 10.47 16.90 8.12
CA LEU A 501 11.37 15.82 8.56
C LEU A 501 11.45 14.74 7.46
N PRO A 502 12.65 14.41 6.94
CA PRO A 502 13.96 15.03 7.23
C PRO A 502 14.06 16.49 6.78
N HIS A 503 14.97 17.26 7.40
CA HIS A 503 15.22 18.70 7.13
C HIS A 503 15.96 19.00 5.80
N ALA A 504 16.21 17.97 5.02
CA ALA A 504 16.81 18.03 3.69
C ALA A 504 16.10 17.00 2.80
N TYR A 505 16.15 17.20 1.48
CA TYR A 505 15.66 16.17 0.56
C TYR A 505 16.54 14.93 0.68
N GLU A 506 16.03 13.93 1.38
CA GLU A 506 16.58 12.59 1.43
C GLU A 506 15.64 11.67 0.65
N PRO A 507 16.16 10.89 -0.32
CA PRO A 507 15.34 9.98 -1.08
C PRO A 507 14.69 8.98 -0.14
N GLU A 508 13.42 8.70 -0.38
CA GLU A 508 12.75 7.57 0.24
C GLU A 508 13.33 6.27 -0.33
N PHE A 509 13.59 5.31 0.54
CA PHE A 509 13.95 3.96 0.15
C PHE A 509 12.83 3.00 0.58
N VAL A 510 12.85 1.82 -0.05
CA VAL A 510 12.00 0.70 0.31
C VAL A 510 12.89 -0.46 0.73
N THR A 511 12.59 -1.06 1.87
CA THR A 511 13.21 -2.31 2.33
C THR A 511 12.13 -3.31 2.72
N GLU A 512 12.51 -4.57 2.91
CA GLU A 512 11.64 -5.56 3.53
C GLU A 512 12.15 -6.05 4.86
N VAL A 513 11.19 -6.32 5.74
CA VAL A 513 11.38 -6.86 7.08
C VAL A 513 10.35 -7.96 7.31
N MET A 514 10.73 -8.96 8.11
CA MET A 514 9.87 -10.10 8.41
C MET A 514 10.03 -10.47 9.89
N THR A 515 8.93 -10.82 10.57
CA THR A 515 9.05 -11.38 11.92
C THR A 515 9.77 -12.72 11.87
N LEU A 516 10.80 -12.87 12.71
CA LEU A 516 11.45 -14.15 12.92
C LEU A 516 10.46 -15.07 13.64
N VAL A 517 9.95 -16.07 12.92
CA VAL A 517 9.22 -17.17 13.55
C VAL A 517 10.29 -18.09 14.14
N PRO A 518 10.29 -18.37 15.45
CA PRO A 518 11.19 -19.36 16.01
C PRO A 518 10.95 -20.68 15.28
N ASP A 519 11.99 -21.24 14.65
CA ASP A 519 11.91 -22.59 14.12
C ASP A 519 11.55 -23.52 15.29
N GLU A 520 10.45 -24.27 15.17
CA GLU A 520 10.17 -25.37 16.09
C GLU A 520 11.25 -26.45 15.90
N GLY A 521 12.37 -26.29 16.62
CA GLY A 521 13.42 -27.29 16.78
C GLY A 521 14.80 -26.87 16.30
N ASP A 522 15.59 -26.31 17.22
CA ASP A 522 16.99 -26.67 17.44
C ASP A 522 17.15 -27.29 18.83
#